data_AF-A0A2V9KAS7-F1
#
_entry.id   AF-A0A2V9KAS7-F1
#
_cell.length_a   1.000
_cell.length_b   1.000
_cell.length_c   1.000
_cell.angle_alpha   90.00
_cell.angle_beta   90.00
_cell.angle_gamma   90.00
#
_symmetry.space_group_name_H-M   'P 1'
#
loop_
_entity.id
_entity.type
_entity.pdbx_description
1 polymer ?
#
loop_
_entity_poly.entity_id
_entity_poly.type
_entity_poly.pdbx_seq_one_letter_code
_entity_poly.pdbx_strand_id
1 'polypeptide(L)'
;MATDRLVRVLQRELLLDRSKYFTSKNTLVPLLYYLAKSGNGRSGAKMIQRFFVMSQLSEHYGGGAETALRKDFRILADPALSSPRQGLSELVTSVEREARQYYRGLKIRSDHVWGPPSRNVFVLLMYILMRSRDAADWGHDGKPLAEIEPKQMQLHHIFPFDFMMKHKAVRKIYLDEGRSPADFRADVNDIANLTFLSQRKNVQIGDTPPWQYLPNETTKQSRRAHFIPEDPALWKPERFSKFLHERSSLMAKAMTTFLKRLS
;
A
#
# COMPACT_ATOMS: atom_id res chain seq x y z
N MET A 1 -4.68 -20.60 18.26
CA MET A 1 -3.28 -20.93 17.87
C MET A 1 -2.48 -19.65 17.57
N ALA A 2 -1.16 -19.73 17.38
CA ALA A 2 -0.31 -18.56 17.09
C ALA A 2 -0.75 -17.83 15.80
N THR A 3 -1.20 -18.58 14.79
CA THR A 3 -1.76 -18.06 13.54
C THR A 3 -2.94 -17.13 13.78
N ASP A 4 -3.96 -17.57 14.54
CA ASP A 4 -5.15 -16.74 14.80
C ASP A 4 -4.80 -15.47 15.57
N ARG A 5 -3.82 -15.54 16.48
CA ARG A 5 -3.32 -14.36 17.20
C ARG A 5 -2.65 -13.38 16.25
N LEU A 6 -1.83 -13.86 15.32
CA LEU A 6 -1.19 -13.00 14.33
C LEU A 6 -2.23 -12.35 13.42
N VAL A 7 -3.18 -13.12 12.89
CA VAL A 7 -4.27 -12.60 12.05
C VAL A 7 -5.04 -11.51 12.79
N ARG A 8 -5.45 -11.75 14.04
CA ARG A 8 -6.15 -10.74 14.86
C ARG A 8 -5.32 -9.47 15.08
N VAL A 9 -4.00 -9.59 15.29
CA VAL A 9 -3.12 -8.42 15.44
C VAL A 9 -3.06 -7.64 14.13
N LEU A 10 -2.86 -8.29 12.98
CA LEU A 10 -2.80 -7.60 11.69
C LEU A 10 -4.14 -6.97 11.29
N GLN A 11 -5.26 -7.64 11.57
CA GLN A 11 -6.60 -7.10 11.38
C GLN A 11 -6.84 -5.86 12.26
N ARG A 12 -6.51 -5.93 13.55
CA ARG A 12 -6.77 -4.83 14.48
C ARG A 12 -5.84 -3.64 14.29
N GLU A 13 -4.55 -3.89 14.09
CA GLU A 13 -3.55 -2.82 14.03
C GLU A 13 -3.40 -2.21 12.63
N LEU A 14 -3.71 -2.97 11.57
CA LEU A 14 -3.47 -2.56 10.17
C LEU A 14 -4.69 -2.71 9.25
N LEU A 15 -5.84 -3.19 9.75
CA LEU A 15 -7.03 -3.47 8.93
C LEU A 15 -6.73 -4.42 7.77
N LEU A 16 -5.80 -5.37 7.98
CA LEU A 16 -5.41 -6.34 6.97
C LEU A 16 -6.22 -7.62 7.09
N ASP A 17 -6.95 -7.96 6.04
CA ASP A 17 -7.77 -9.17 5.90
C ASP A 17 -7.37 -10.03 4.69
N ARG A 18 -6.34 -9.61 3.93
CA ARG A 18 -5.79 -10.37 2.80
C ARG A 18 -4.28 -10.23 2.67
N SER A 19 -3.63 -11.33 2.32
CA SER A 19 -2.17 -11.38 2.09
C SER A 19 -1.74 -11.09 0.65
N LYS A 20 -2.68 -10.83 -0.27
CA LYS A 20 -2.40 -10.58 -1.70
C LYS A 20 -1.46 -9.40 -1.92
N TYR A 21 -1.49 -8.39 -1.05
CA TYR A 21 -0.70 -7.17 -1.17
C TYR A 21 0.63 -7.21 -0.44
N PHE A 22 0.96 -8.32 0.23
CA PHE A 22 2.24 -8.43 0.91
C PHE A 22 3.33 -8.58 -0.15
N THR A 23 4.39 -7.78 -0.08
CA THR A 23 5.58 -7.95 -0.91
C THR A 23 6.26 -9.28 -0.59
N SER A 24 6.30 -9.67 0.69
CA SER A 24 6.77 -10.99 1.11
C SER A 24 5.94 -11.58 2.25
N LYS A 25 5.42 -12.79 2.04
CA LYS A 25 4.74 -13.57 3.10
C LYS A 25 5.72 -14.16 4.11
N ASN A 26 7.01 -14.21 3.82
CA ASN A 26 8.04 -14.73 4.74
C ASN A 26 8.13 -13.90 6.02
N THR A 27 7.70 -12.63 6.00
CA THR A 27 7.61 -11.79 7.20
C THR A 27 6.73 -12.37 8.29
N LEU A 28 5.80 -13.26 7.95
CA LEU A 28 4.89 -13.88 8.91
C LEU A 28 5.60 -14.97 9.74
N VAL A 29 6.65 -15.58 9.20
CA VAL A 29 7.34 -16.73 9.81
C VAL A 29 7.97 -16.40 11.17
N PRO A 30 8.83 -15.37 11.31
CA PRO A 30 9.40 -15.02 12.62
C PRO A 30 8.34 -14.52 13.61
N LEU A 31 7.28 -13.86 13.13
CA LEU A 31 6.16 -13.41 13.96
C LEU A 31 5.37 -14.61 14.53
N LEU A 32 5.15 -15.65 13.74
CA LEU A 32 4.52 -16.89 14.19
C LEU A 32 5.39 -17.62 15.22
N TYR A 33 6.70 -17.70 14.98
CA TYR A 33 7.65 -18.27 15.94
C TYR A 33 7.61 -17.52 17.27
N TYR A 34 7.70 -16.19 17.24
CA TYR A 34 7.61 -15.36 18.43
C TYR A 34 6.29 -15.59 19.17
N LEU A 35 5.15 -15.59 18.47
CA LEU A 35 3.84 -15.79 19.08
C LEU A 35 3.69 -17.18 19.70
N ALA A 36 4.26 -18.21 19.07
CA ALA A 36 4.30 -19.56 19.63
C ALA A 36 5.13 -19.63 20.91
N LYS A 37 6.29 -18.97 20.95
CA LYS A 37 7.17 -18.92 22.14
C LYS A 37 6.64 -18.03 23.26
N SER A 38 5.93 -16.96 22.93
CA SER A 38 5.38 -16.01 23.91
C SER A 38 4.17 -16.52 24.70
N GLY A 39 3.56 -17.65 24.30
CA GLY A 39 2.35 -18.18 24.93
C GLY A 39 1.19 -17.17 24.93
N ASN A 40 0.29 -17.24 25.91
CA ASN A 40 -0.88 -16.35 26.00
C ASN A 40 -0.60 -14.95 26.56
N GLY A 41 0.67 -14.58 26.75
CA GLY A 41 1.06 -13.24 27.20
C GLY A 41 0.70 -12.13 26.22
N ARG A 42 0.94 -10.87 26.65
CA ARG A 42 0.78 -9.67 25.79
C ARG A 42 1.55 -9.86 24.48
N SER A 43 0.84 -9.85 23.35
CA SER A 43 1.38 -10.17 22.03
C SER A 43 2.43 -9.19 21.49
N GLY A 44 2.69 -8.06 22.16
CA GLY A 44 3.53 -7.02 21.59
C GLY A 44 2.98 -6.47 20.27
N ALA A 45 1.64 -6.32 20.15
CA ALA A 45 0.95 -5.96 18.90
C ALA A 45 1.58 -4.79 18.12
N LYS A 46 2.02 -3.73 18.82
CA LYS A 46 2.71 -2.60 18.18
C LYS A 46 4.07 -2.98 17.58
N MET A 47 4.84 -3.84 18.24
CA MET A 47 6.10 -4.36 17.70
C MET A 47 5.85 -5.32 16.52
N ILE A 48 4.82 -6.15 16.59
CA ILE A 48 4.40 -6.99 15.45
C ILE A 48 4.04 -6.11 14.25
N GLN A 49 3.24 -5.07 14.47
CA GLN A 49 2.86 -4.09 13.44
C GLN A 49 4.10 -3.42 12.84
N ARG A 50 5.00 -2.91 13.69
CA ARG A 50 6.25 -2.26 13.29
C ARG A 50 7.13 -3.19 12.45
N PHE A 51 7.42 -4.38 12.97
CA PHE A 51 8.21 -5.39 12.27
C PHE A 51 7.58 -5.69 10.91
N PHE A 52 6.28 -6.01 10.89
CA PHE A 52 5.57 -6.33 9.66
C PHE A 52 5.73 -5.23 8.61
N VAL A 53 5.40 -3.97 8.93
CA VAL A 53 5.46 -2.88 7.95
C VAL A 53 6.89 -2.58 7.52
N MET A 54 7.85 -2.51 8.45
CA MET A 54 9.24 -2.20 8.13
C MET A 54 9.89 -3.29 7.27
N SER A 55 9.62 -4.56 7.54
CA SER A 55 10.12 -5.68 6.72
C SER A 55 9.58 -5.68 5.29
N GLN A 56 8.31 -5.27 5.10
CA GLN A 56 7.77 -5.11 3.75
C GLN A 56 8.42 -3.92 3.04
N LEU A 57 8.67 -2.83 3.77
CA LEU A 57 9.21 -1.57 3.25
C LEU A 57 10.69 -1.69 2.85
N SER A 58 11.51 -2.35 3.67
CA SER A 58 12.94 -2.54 3.38
C SER A 58 13.25 -3.70 2.44
N GLU A 59 12.21 -4.37 1.91
CA GLU A 59 12.33 -5.61 1.15
C GLU A 59 13.21 -6.66 1.86
N HIS A 60 13.05 -6.78 3.19
CA HIS A 60 13.92 -7.59 4.06
C HIS A 60 14.11 -9.04 3.56
N TYR A 61 13.07 -9.62 2.94
CA TYR A 61 13.11 -10.97 2.38
C TYR A 61 13.24 -11.02 0.84
N GLY A 62 13.49 -9.89 0.18
CA GLY A 62 13.51 -9.77 -1.29
C GLY A 62 14.78 -10.32 -1.95
N GLY A 63 15.96 -10.09 -1.34
CA GLY A 63 17.26 -10.48 -1.90
C GLY A 63 17.78 -11.87 -1.50
N GLY A 64 17.12 -12.56 -0.58
CA GLY A 64 17.58 -13.83 -0.04
C GLY A 64 16.80 -14.24 1.20
N ALA A 65 15.58 -14.73 0.98
CA ALA A 65 14.65 -15.05 2.07
C ALA A 65 15.23 -16.03 3.10
N GLU A 66 16.00 -17.03 2.67
CA GLU A 66 16.60 -17.99 3.59
C GLU A 66 17.64 -17.34 4.50
N THR A 67 18.54 -16.52 3.95
CA THR A 67 19.55 -15.78 4.72
C THR A 67 18.90 -14.82 5.72
N ALA A 68 17.88 -14.09 5.30
CA ALA A 68 17.11 -13.20 6.16
C ALA A 68 16.44 -13.98 7.31
N LEU A 69 15.74 -15.08 7.01
CA LEU A 69 15.12 -15.93 8.03
C LEU A 69 16.15 -16.53 8.99
N ARG A 70 17.30 -17.00 8.50
CA ARG A 70 18.39 -17.50 9.36
C ARG A 70 18.88 -16.43 10.33
N LYS A 71 19.04 -15.18 9.86
CA LYS A 71 19.40 -14.03 10.72
C LYS A 71 18.32 -13.75 11.76
N ASP A 72 17.05 -13.72 11.35
CA ASP A 72 15.92 -13.47 12.26
C ASP A 72 15.80 -14.56 13.34
N PHE A 73 15.98 -15.83 12.97
CA PHE A 73 15.92 -16.93 13.94
C PHE A 73 17.09 -16.94 14.90
N ARG A 74 18.29 -16.52 14.47
CA ARG A 74 19.42 -16.32 15.39
C ARG A 74 19.08 -15.27 16.45
N ILE A 75 18.45 -14.16 16.07
CA ILE A 75 17.98 -13.14 17.01
C ILE A 75 16.91 -13.72 17.94
N LEU A 76 15.89 -14.37 17.40
CA LEU A 76 14.75 -14.87 18.18
C LEU A 76 15.08 -16.05 19.12
N ALA A 77 16.12 -16.81 18.82
CA ALA A 77 16.53 -18.00 19.57
C ALA A 77 17.84 -17.79 20.35
N ASP A 78 18.33 -16.54 20.46
CA ASP A 78 19.54 -16.24 21.22
C ASP A 78 19.34 -16.62 22.70
N PRO A 79 20.19 -17.52 23.26
CA PRO A 79 20.10 -17.94 24.65
C PRO A 79 20.28 -16.80 25.67
N ALA A 80 20.86 -15.67 25.27
CA ALA A 80 21.05 -14.51 26.13
C ALA A 80 19.75 -13.67 26.30
N LEU A 81 18.69 -13.96 25.55
CA LEU A 81 17.42 -13.23 25.68
C LEU A 81 16.75 -13.49 27.03
N SER A 82 16.41 -12.42 27.73
CA SER A 82 15.64 -12.49 28.98
C SER A 82 14.17 -12.86 28.75
N SER A 83 13.65 -12.66 27.53
CA SER A 83 12.29 -13.08 27.15
C SER A 83 12.10 -13.10 25.62
N PRO A 84 11.09 -13.83 25.10
CA PRO A 84 10.72 -13.75 23.67
C PRO A 84 10.42 -12.31 23.20
N ARG A 85 9.94 -11.45 24.10
CA ARG A 85 9.59 -10.06 23.79
C ARG A 85 10.84 -9.22 23.50
N GLN A 86 11.96 -9.52 24.17
CA GLN A 86 13.24 -8.88 23.87
C GLN A 86 13.70 -9.24 22.45
N GLY A 87 13.62 -10.52 22.07
CA GLY A 87 13.95 -10.96 20.71
C GLY A 87 13.11 -10.28 19.63
N LEU A 88 11.80 -10.09 19.86
CA LEU A 88 10.95 -9.30 18.94
C LEU A 88 11.39 -7.83 18.87
N SER A 89 11.80 -7.22 19.99
CA SER A 89 12.30 -5.84 20.02
C SER A 89 13.59 -5.69 19.21
N GLU A 90 14.49 -6.66 19.30
CA GLU A 90 15.74 -6.70 18.53
C GLU A 90 15.48 -6.90 17.02
N LEU A 91 14.53 -7.76 16.67
CA LEU A 91 14.05 -7.90 15.29
C LEU A 91 13.53 -6.57 14.73
N VAL A 92 12.63 -5.90 15.46
CA VAL A 92 12.09 -4.59 15.07
C VAL A 92 13.22 -3.59 14.83
N THR A 93 14.19 -3.54 15.74
CA THR A 93 15.36 -2.66 15.62
C THR A 93 16.17 -2.96 14.37
N SER A 94 16.38 -4.23 14.03
CA SER A 94 17.10 -4.63 12.81
C SER A 94 16.40 -4.16 11.54
N VAL A 95 15.10 -4.45 11.40
CA VAL A 95 14.36 -4.11 10.17
C VAL A 95 14.06 -2.62 10.06
N GLU A 96 13.92 -1.91 11.19
CA GLU A 96 13.78 -0.46 11.18
C GLU A 96 15.05 0.24 10.68
N ARG A 97 16.23 -0.24 11.08
CA ARG A 97 17.51 0.27 10.56
C ARG A 97 17.60 0.09 9.04
N GLU A 98 17.24 -1.08 8.54
CA GLU A 98 17.22 -1.37 7.10
C GLU A 98 16.21 -0.49 6.36
N ALA A 99 15.00 -0.32 6.91
CA ALA A 99 13.96 0.56 6.35
C ALA A 99 14.40 2.03 6.31
N ARG A 100 15.11 2.51 7.34
CA ARG A 100 15.68 3.87 7.39
C ARG A 100 16.82 4.07 6.41
N GLN A 101 17.56 3.02 6.06
CA GLN A 101 18.60 3.06 5.03
C GLN A 101 17.96 3.08 3.64
N TYR A 102 16.98 2.21 3.40
CA TYR A 102 16.26 2.13 2.13
C TYR A 102 15.49 3.43 1.84
N TYR A 103 14.72 3.91 2.83
CA TYR A 103 14.04 5.20 2.80
C TYR A 103 14.61 6.10 3.86
N ARG A 104 15.53 6.99 3.47
CA ARG A 104 16.25 7.88 4.39
C ARG A 104 15.31 8.55 5.40
N GLY A 105 15.43 8.16 6.67
CA GLY A 105 14.62 8.70 7.78
C GLY A 105 13.12 8.36 7.71
N LEU A 106 12.74 7.26 7.05
CA LEU A 106 11.36 6.85 6.80
C LEU A 106 10.53 7.91 6.05
N LYS A 107 11.20 8.72 5.22
CA LYS A 107 10.57 9.74 4.39
C LYS A 107 10.31 9.17 2.99
N ILE A 108 9.03 9.00 2.66
CA ILE A 108 8.59 8.69 1.30
C ILE A 108 8.47 10.00 0.54
N ARG A 109 9.12 10.07 -0.62
CA ARG A 109 9.00 11.18 -1.57
C ARG A 109 8.04 10.79 -2.69
N SER A 110 7.51 11.78 -3.39
CA SER A 110 6.58 11.54 -4.51
C SER A 110 7.18 10.68 -5.61
N ASP A 111 8.48 10.84 -5.91
CA ASP A 111 9.24 10.05 -6.89
C ASP A 111 9.50 8.61 -6.46
N HIS A 112 9.23 8.24 -5.20
CA HIS A 112 9.22 6.84 -4.79
C HIS A 112 7.88 6.15 -5.11
N VAL A 113 6.76 6.89 -5.14
CA VAL A 113 5.42 6.34 -5.32
C VAL A 113 5.12 6.23 -6.81
N TRP A 114 5.69 5.19 -7.43
CA TRP A 114 5.54 4.89 -8.85
C TRP A 114 5.64 3.36 -9.09
N GLY A 115 5.38 2.96 -10.32
CA GLY A 115 5.55 1.60 -10.82
C GLY A 115 4.26 0.76 -10.80
N PRO A 116 4.31 -0.44 -11.41
CA PRO A 116 3.15 -1.31 -11.50
C PRO A 116 2.73 -1.83 -10.11
N PRO A 117 1.47 -2.31 -9.95
CA PRO A 117 0.98 -2.79 -8.66
C PRO A 117 1.63 -4.10 -8.19
N SER A 118 2.22 -4.88 -9.10
CA SER A 118 2.84 -6.16 -8.76
C SER A 118 4.08 -5.95 -7.90
N ARG A 119 4.13 -6.60 -6.73
CA ARG A 119 5.25 -6.53 -5.76
C ARG A 119 5.60 -5.12 -5.28
N ASN A 120 4.70 -4.16 -5.43
CA ASN A 120 4.92 -2.78 -5.02
C ASN A 120 4.39 -2.57 -3.58
N VAL A 121 5.29 -2.27 -2.63
CA VAL A 121 4.93 -2.06 -1.22
C VAL A 121 3.94 -0.90 -1.03
N PHE A 122 3.93 0.06 -1.94
CA PHE A 122 3.00 1.18 -1.86
C PHE A 122 1.54 0.74 -2.09
N VAL A 123 1.29 -0.41 -2.72
CA VAL A 123 -0.07 -1.00 -2.81
C VAL A 123 -0.55 -1.43 -1.42
N LEU A 124 0.31 -2.07 -0.64
CA LEU A 124 0.01 -2.45 0.75
C LEU A 124 -0.25 -1.21 1.60
N LEU A 125 0.63 -0.20 1.51
CA LEU A 125 0.46 1.03 2.28
C LEU A 125 -0.79 1.80 1.85
N MET A 126 -1.09 1.89 0.56
CA MET A 126 -2.34 2.46 0.06
C MET A 126 -3.55 1.73 0.64
N TYR A 127 -3.52 0.40 0.68
CA TYR A 127 -4.62 -0.42 1.21
C TYR A 127 -4.89 -0.14 2.69
N ILE A 128 -3.82 -0.14 3.51
CA ILE A 128 -3.90 0.18 4.94
C ILE A 128 -4.41 1.61 5.13
N LEU A 129 -3.82 2.58 4.42
CA LEU A 129 -4.10 4.00 4.62
C LEU A 129 -5.52 4.37 4.24
N MET A 130 -5.99 3.93 3.09
CA MET A 130 -7.36 4.21 2.65
C MET A 130 -8.38 3.68 3.67
N ARG A 131 -8.21 2.43 4.12
CA ARG A 131 -9.09 1.84 5.16
C ARG A 131 -9.00 2.57 6.50
N SER A 132 -7.80 3.00 6.91
CA SER A 132 -7.60 3.75 8.16
C SER A 132 -8.13 5.19 8.12
N ARG A 133 -8.48 5.68 6.93
CA ARG A 133 -9.02 7.02 6.68
C ARG A 133 -10.51 6.97 6.32
N ASP A 134 -11.16 5.85 6.63
CA ASP A 134 -12.58 5.61 6.35
C ASP A 134 -12.95 5.86 4.88
N ALA A 135 -12.03 5.53 3.96
CA ALA A 135 -12.35 5.52 2.54
C ALA A 135 -13.53 4.58 2.30
N ALA A 136 -14.47 5.02 1.47
CA ALA A 136 -15.66 4.28 1.08
C ALA A 136 -15.65 4.03 -0.42
N ASP A 137 -16.33 2.96 -0.85
CA ASP A 137 -16.60 2.73 -2.26
C ASP A 137 -17.27 3.98 -2.87
N TRP A 138 -17.06 4.21 -4.16
CA TRP A 138 -17.65 5.38 -4.80
C TRP A 138 -19.16 5.19 -5.02
N GLY A 139 -19.91 6.29 -5.12
CA GLY A 139 -21.37 6.34 -5.24
C GLY A 139 -22.08 6.72 -3.95
N HIS A 140 -23.39 7.03 -4.06
CA HIS A 140 -24.20 7.54 -2.95
C HIS A 140 -24.31 6.57 -1.75
N ASP A 141 -24.37 5.27 -1.99
CA ASP A 141 -24.47 4.22 -0.96
C ASP A 141 -23.15 3.45 -0.77
N GLY A 142 -22.03 4.13 -1.00
CA GLY A 142 -20.69 3.54 -0.91
C GLY A 142 -20.38 3.01 0.49
N LYS A 143 -20.14 1.70 0.62
CA LYS A 143 -19.72 1.09 1.88
C LYS A 143 -18.27 1.45 2.22
N PRO A 144 -17.89 1.59 3.50
CA PRO A 144 -16.50 1.69 3.90
C PRO A 144 -15.67 0.55 3.28
N LEU A 145 -14.49 0.86 2.74
CA LEU A 145 -13.61 -0.16 2.16
C LEU A 145 -13.23 -1.24 3.17
N ALA A 146 -13.28 -0.92 4.47
CA ALA A 146 -13.03 -1.86 5.55
C ALA A 146 -14.12 -2.93 5.72
N GLU A 147 -15.32 -2.68 5.20
CA GLU A 147 -16.50 -3.57 5.28
C GLU A 147 -16.74 -4.36 3.97
N ILE A 148 -16.00 -4.04 2.91
CA ILE A 148 -16.09 -4.76 1.64
C ILE A 148 -15.35 -6.09 1.77
N GLU A 149 -16.02 -7.18 1.40
CA GLU A 149 -15.41 -8.51 1.42
C GLU A 149 -14.10 -8.55 0.61
N PRO A 150 -13.02 -9.18 1.12
CA PRO A 150 -11.72 -9.16 0.46
C PRO A 150 -11.71 -9.68 -0.98
N LYS A 151 -12.61 -10.62 -1.32
CA LYS A 151 -12.78 -11.16 -2.67
C LYS A 151 -13.41 -10.17 -3.65
N GLN A 152 -14.20 -9.23 -3.14
CA GLN A 152 -14.86 -8.18 -3.93
C GLN A 152 -13.97 -6.95 -4.12
N MET A 153 -12.89 -6.81 -3.36
CA MET A 153 -11.99 -5.65 -3.47
C MET A 153 -11.04 -5.77 -4.68
N GLN A 154 -11.06 -4.76 -5.55
CA GLN A 154 -10.25 -4.67 -6.77
C GLN A 154 -9.42 -3.38 -6.81
N LEU A 155 -8.32 -3.41 -7.59
CA LEU A 155 -7.62 -2.20 -8.02
C LEU A 155 -8.29 -1.69 -9.30
N HIS A 156 -8.70 -0.43 -9.28
CA HIS A 156 -9.32 0.27 -10.38
C HIS A 156 -8.39 1.36 -10.90
N HIS A 157 -8.22 1.43 -12.21
CA HIS A 157 -7.57 2.55 -12.89
C HIS A 157 -8.47 3.78 -12.86
N ILE A 158 -8.05 4.83 -12.15
CA ILE A 158 -8.79 6.09 -12.03
C ILE A 158 -9.01 6.67 -13.43
N PHE A 159 -7.94 6.81 -14.22
CA PHE A 159 -8.03 7.00 -15.66
C PHE A 159 -8.09 5.60 -16.31
N PRO A 160 -9.26 5.16 -16.81
CA PRO A 160 -9.43 3.77 -17.24
C PRO A 160 -8.45 3.39 -18.33
N PHE A 161 -7.95 2.16 -18.26
CA PHE A 161 -6.86 1.69 -19.11
C PHE A 161 -7.23 1.79 -20.61
N ASP A 162 -8.37 1.24 -21.01
CA ASP A 162 -8.78 1.22 -22.42
C ASP A 162 -9.13 2.63 -22.93
N PHE A 163 -9.75 3.46 -22.10
CA PHE A 163 -9.96 4.87 -22.38
C PHE A 163 -8.63 5.58 -22.71
N MET A 164 -7.62 5.44 -21.85
CA MET A 164 -6.31 6.08 -22.05
C MET A 164 -5.57 5.53 -23.26
N MET A 165 -5.57 4.21 -23.48
CA MET A 165 -4.87 3.60 -24.61
C MET A 165 -5.45 4.02 -25.96
N LYS A 166 -6.75 4.33 -26.03
CA LYS A 166 -7.43 4.82 -27.24
C LYS A 166 -7.30 6.33 -27.45
N HIS A 167 -6.85 7.09 -26.44
CA HIS A 167 -6.84 8.55 -26.48
C HIS A 167 -5.62 9.14 -27.22
N LYS A 168 -5.77 9.32 -28.55
CA LYS A 168 -4.70 9.79 -29.44
C LYS A 168 -4.04 11.11 -29.01
N ALA A 169 -4.82 12.08 -28.53
CA ALA A 169 -4.27 13.40 -28.16
C ALA A 169 -3.29 13.33 -26.97
N VAL A 170 -3.61 12.57 -25.92
CA VAL A 170 -2.69 12.38 -24.78
C VAL A 170 -1.45 11.63 -25.21
N ARG A 171 -1.61 10.57 -26.01
CA ARG A 171 -0.47 9.85 -26.56
C ARG A 171 0.45 10.79 -27.36
N LYS A 172 -0.12 11.72 -28.13
CA LYS A 172 0.66 12.73 -28.86
C LYS A 172 1.42 13.66 -27.91
N ILE A 173 0.79 14.14 -26.83
CA ILE A 173 1.48 14.96 -25.81
C ILE A 173 2.72 14.25 -25.27
N TYR A 174 2.59 12.96 -24.92
CA TYR A 174 3.72 12.16 -24.44
C TYR A 174 4.85 12.07 -25.48
N LEU A 175 4.51 11.80 -26.74
CA LEU A 175 5.49 11.71 -27.84
C LEU A 175 6.18 13.06 -28.11
N ASP A 176 5.42 14.16 -28.08
CA ASP A 176 5.95 15.51 -28.28
C ASP A 176 6.93 15.91 -27.16
N GLU A 177 6.74 15.37 -25.95
CA GLU A 177 7.65 15.52 -24.81
C GLU A 177 8.85 14.54 -24.85
N GLY A 178 9.01 13.78 -25.93
CA GLY A 178 10.10 12.82 -26.10
C GLY A 178 9.92 11.48 -25.36
N ARG A 179 8.72 11.19 -24.84
CA ARG A 179 8.41 9.93 -24.14
C ARG A 179 7.91 8.87 -25.12
N SER A 180 8.23 7.61 -24.84
CA SER A 180 7.86 6.49 -25.70
C SER A 180 6.42 5.99 -25.44
N PRO A 181 5.83 5.21 -26.36
CA PRO A 181 4.59 4.49 -26.11
C PRO A 181 4.64 3.56 -24.88
N ALA A 182 5.82 3.05 -24.55
CA ALA A 182 6.03 2.22 -23.37
C ALA A 182 5.92 3.04 -22.08
N ASP A 183 6.49 4.25 -22.07
CA ASP A 183 6.39 5.18 -20.94
C ASP A 183 4.93 5.58 -20.69
N PHE A 184 4.16 5.87 -21.74
CA PHE A 184 2.73 6.15 -21.61
C PHE A 184 1.97 4.95 -21.00
N ARG A 185 2.25 3.73 -21.47
CA ARG A 185 1.64 2.52 -20.91
C ARG A 185 2.07 2.29 -19.45
N ALA A 186 3.30 2.62 -19.10
CA ALA A 186 3.81 2.52 -17.74
C ALA A 186 3.06 3.50 -16.81
N ASP A 187 2.93 4.76 -17.20
CA ASP A 187 2.18 5.79 -16.47
C ASP A 187 0.70 5.40 -16.27
N VAL A 188 0.07 4.81 -17.29
CA VAL A 188 -1.31 4.33 -17.15
C VAL A 188 -1.42 3.19 -16.15
N ASN A 189 -0.43 2.30 -16.05
CA ASN A 189 -0.40 1.21 -15.06
C ASN A 189 0.24 1.60 -13.73
N ASP A 190 0.63 2.86 -13.57
CA ASP A 190 1.29 3.34 -12.37
C ASP A 190 0.35 3.28 -11.17
N ILE A 191 0.90 2.97 -9.99
CA ILE A 191 0.13 2.95 -8.74
C ILE A 191 -0.59 4.28 -8.45
N ALA A 192 -0.03 5.42 -8.88
CA ALA A 192 -0.67 6.72 -8.77
C ALA A 192 -1.93 6.85 -9.65
N ASN A 193 -2.15 5.96 -10.62
CA ASN A 193 -3.41 5.83 -11.35
C ASN A 193 -4.36 4.78 -10.74
N LEU A 194 -3.97 4.06 -9.69
CA LEU A 194 -4.75 2.96 -9.13
C LEU A 194 -5.41 3.31 -7.80
N THR A 195 -6.65 2.87 -7.59
CA THR A 195 -7.40 3.01 -6.33
C THR A 195 -8.12 1.72 -5.97
N PHE A 196 -8.43 1.50 -4.70
CA PHE A 196 -9.29 0.40 -4.27
C PHE A 196 -10.77 0.75 -4.39
N LEU A 197 -11.56 -0.14 -4.99
CA LEU A 197 -13.02 -0.09 -5.12
C LEU A 197 -13.61 -1.50 -5.07
N SER A 198 -14.93 -1.62 -4.90
CA SER A 198 -15.60 -2.91 -5.09
C SER A 198 -15.60 -3.34 -6.56
N GLN A 199 -15.67 -4.66 -6.80
CA GLN A 199 -15.81 -5.23 -8.13
C GLN A 199 -17.05 -4.68 -8.86
N ARG A 200 -18.18 -4.54 -8.14
CA ARG A 200 -19.41 -3.96 -8.67
C ARG A 200 -19.18 -2.53 -9.18
N LYS A 201 -18.57 -1.67 -8.35
CA LYS A 201 -18.30 -0.28 -8.73
C LYS A 201 -17.28 -0.17 -9.86
N ASN A 202 -16.24 -1.00 -9.82
CA ASN A 202 -15.25 -1.10 -10.90
C ASN A 202 -15.91 -1.42 -12.27
N VAL A 203 -16.87 -2.36 -12.29
CA VAL A 203 -17.64 -2.68 -13.51
C VAL A 203 -18.56 -1.53 -13.91
N GLN A 204 -19.23 -0.88 -12.95
CA GLN A 204 -20.13 0.24 -13.22
C GLN A 204 -19.42 1.44 -13.87
N ILE A 205 -18.20 1.77 -13.41
CA ILE A 205 -17.41 2.87 -13.99
C ILE A 205 -16.93 2.50 -15.39
N GLY A 206 -16.43 1.27 -15.57
CA GLY A 206 -15.94 0.78 -16.85
C GLY A 206 -14.87 1.72 -17.45
N ASP A 207 -15.07 2.11 -18.71
CA ASP A 207 -14.19 3.02 -19.45
C ASP A 207 -14.60 4.50 -19.35
N THR A 208 -15.49 4.85 -18.42
CA THR A 208 -15.97 6.23 -18.26
C THR A 208 -14.81 7.14 -17.84
N PRO A 209 -14.61 8.29 -18.51
CA PRO A 209 -13.52 9.17 -18.18
C PRO A 209 -13.65 9.85 -16.79
N PRO A 210 -12.53 10.14 -16.09
CA PRO A 210 -12.55 10.67 -14.72
C PRO A 210 -13.35 11.95 -14.56
N TRP A 211 -13.25 12.90 -15.49
CA TRP A 211 -13.97 14.17 -15.38
C TRP A 211 -15.49 14.01 -15.48
N GLN A 212 -16.00 12.90 -16.00
CA GLN A 212 -17.45 12.62 -16.05
C GLN A 212 -17.94 11.94 -14.79
N TYR A 213 -17.22 10.94 -14.27
CA TYR A 213 -17.71 10.16 -13.13
C TYR A 213 -17.26 10.73 -11.79
N LEU A 214 -16.05 11.30 -11.65
CA LEU A 214 -15.55 11.77 -10.34
C LEU A 214 -16.46 12.80 -9.68
N PRO A 215 -17.02 13.82 -10.38
CA PRO A 215 -17.93 14.78 -9.76
C PRO A 215 -19.21 14.13 -9.20
N ASN A 216 -19.69 13.08 -9.86
CA ASN A 216 -21.00 12.46 -9.59
C ASN A 216 -20.90 11.28 -8.61
N GLU A 217 -19.82 10.52 -8.68
CA GLU A 217 -19.61 9.31 -7.89
C GLU A 217 -18.83 9.58 -6.60
N THR A 218 -18.24 10.77 -6.43
CA THR A 218 -17.39 11.06 -5.26
C THR A 218 -17.76 12.36 -4.57
N THR A 219 -17.73 12.32 -3.24
CA THR A 219 -17.69 13.53 -2.41
C THR A 219 -16.25 14.00 -2.22
N LYS A 220 -16.07 15.26 -1.81
CA LYS A 220 -14.76 15.80 -1.39
C LYS A 220 -14.10 14.95 -0.29
N GLN A 221 -14.89 14.41 0.63
CA GLN A 221 -14.38 13.54 1.69
C GLN A 221 -13.88 12.21 1.11
N SER A 222 -14.67 11.58 0.22
CA SER A 222 -14.27 10.33 -0.45
C SER A 222 -12.98 10.52 -1.26
N ARG A 223 -12.89 11.58 -2.06
CA ARG A 223 -11.66 11.91 -2.82
C ARG A 223 -10.43 12.07 -1.95
N ARG A 224 -10.53 12.81 -0.84
CA ARG A 224 -9.44 12.98 0.14
C ARG A 224 -9.04 11.67 0.83
N ALA A 225 -9.97 10.74 1.02
CA ALA A 225 -9.69 9.41 1.56
C ALA A 225 -8.99 8.51 0.53
N HIS A 226 -9.27 8.70 -0.76
CA HIS A 226 -8.65 8.00 -1.90
C HIS A 226 -7.40 8.68 -2.49
N PHE A 227 -6.97 9.80 -1.89
CA PHE A 227 -5.85 10.64 -2.35
C PHE A 227 -6.06 11.22 -3.76
N ILE A 228 -7.31 11.48 -4.16
CA ILE A 228 -7.62 12.13 -5.43
C ILE A 228 -7.34 13.64 -5.30
N PRO A 229 -6.57 14.24 -6.21
CA PRO A 229 -6.41 15.69 -6.30
C PRO A 229 -7.77 16.40 -6.41
N GLU A 230 -7.96 17.48 -5.65
CA GLU A 230 -9.24 18.19 -5.58
C GLU A 230 -9.49 19.14 -6.77
N ASP A 231 -8.44 19.52 -7.51
CA ASP A 231 -8.57 20.38 -8.70
C ASP A 231 -9.20 19.59 -9.87
N PRO A 232 -10.43 19.91 -10.30
CA PRO A 232 -11.09 19.21 -11.40
C PRO A 232 -10.37 19.34 -12.74
N ALA A 233 -9.51 20.36 -12.93
CA ALA A 233 -8.70 20.48 -14.13
C ALA A 233 -7.71 19.31 -14.28
N LEU A 234 -7.29 18.69 -13.17
CA LEU A 234 -6.41 17.52 -13.18
C LEU A 234 -7.14 16.23 -13.56
N TRP A 235 -8.47 16.20 -13.60
CA TRP A 235 -9.23 15.01 -14.00
C TRP A 235 -9.36 14.86 -15.52
N LYS A 236 -8.82 15.83 -16.26
CA LYS A 236 -8.76 15.82 -17.72
C LYS A 236 -7.55 15.04 -18.22
N PRO A 237 -7.67 14.31 -19.35
CA PRO A 237 -6.65 13.40 -19.84
C PRO A 237 -5.40 14.15 -20.31
N GLU A 238 -5.52 15.40 -20.77
CA GLU A 238 -4.40 16.28 -21.12
C GLU A 238 -3.56 16.70 -19.90
N ARG A 239 -4.09 16.51 -18.69
CA ARG A 239 -3.40 16.80 -17.42
C ARG A 239 -2.95 15.53 -16.69
N PHE A 240 -3.00 14.37 -17.36
CA PHE A 240 -2.75 13.07 -16.73
C PHE A 240 -1.41 13.00 -15.97
N SER A 241 -0.29 13.43 -16.56
CA SER A 241 1.01 13.40 -15.84
C SER A 241 1.03 14.29 -14.59
N LYS A 242 0.30 15.42 -14.62
CA LYS A 242 0.16 16.29 -13.44
C LYS A 242 -0.72 15.65 -12.37
N PHE A 243 -1.77 14.93 -12.78
CA PHE A 243 -2.60 14.15 -11.86
C PHE A 243 -1.77 13.09 -11.13
N LEU A 244 -0.95 12.31 -11.85
CA LEU A 244 -0.09 11.28 -11.25
C LEU A 244 0.86 11.92 -10.23
N HIS A 245 1.53 13.02 -10.62
CA HIS A 245 2.45 13.72 -9.73
C HIS A 245 1.78 14.20 -8.43
N GLU A 246 0.63 14.88 -8.55
CA GLU A 246 -0.10 15.41 -7.40
C GLU A 246 -0.61 14.28 -6.49
N ARG A 247 -1.15 13.21 -7.08
CA ARG A 247 -1.61 12.04 -6.33
C ARG A 247 -0.47 11.31 -5.62
N SER A 248 0.67 11.10 -6.29
CA SER A 248 1.88 10.53 -5.66
C SER A 248 2.38 11.38 -4.49
N SER A 249 2.31 12.71 -4.60
CA SER A 249 2.65 13.62 -3.49
C SER A 249 1.71 13.46 -2.28
N LEU A 250 0.40 13.40 -2.51
CA LEU A 250 -0.60 13.16 -1.46
C LEU A 250 -0.38 11.80 -0.77
N MET A 251 -0.14 10.75 -1.55
CA MET A 251 0.14 9.40 -1.06
C MET A 251 1.44 9.37 -0.25
N ALA A 252 2.54 9.92 -0.77
CA ALA A 252 3.85 9.96 -0.11
C ALA A 252 3.79 10.68 1.24
N LYS A 253 3.05 11.79 1.34
CA LYS A 253 2.84 12.52 2.59
C LYS A 253 2.09 11.68 3.62
N ALA A 254 1.02 10.99 3.22
CA ALA A 254 0.25 10.11 4.08
C ALA A 254 1.08 8.90 4.56
N MET A 255 1.82 8.26 3.65
CA MET A 255 2.72 7.15 3.95
C MET A 255 3.81 7.56 4.93
N THR A 256 4.48 8.70 4.70
CA THR A 256 5.48 9.24 5.63
C THR A 256 4.90 9.49 7.02
N THR A 257 3.70 10.06 7.09
CA THR A 257 3.02 10.33 8.37
C THR A 257 2.72 9.03 9.11
N PHE A 258 2.25 8.00 8.40
CA PHE A 258 2.00 6.69 8.97
C PHE A 258 3.28 6.02 9.47
N LEU A 259 4.35 5.99 8.67
CA LEU A 259 5.62 5.39 9.07
C LEU A 259 6.23 6.07 10.31
N LYS A 260 6.12 7.40 10.43
CA LYS A 260 6.56 8.14 11.63
C LYS A 260 5.74 7.83 12.87
N ARG A 261 4.45 7.53 12.73
CA ARG A 261 3.62 7.06 13.86
C ARG A 261 3.96 5.63 14.27
N LEU A 262 4.55 4.85 13.36
CA LEU A 262 5.04 3.52 13.66
C LEU A 262 6.41 3.54 14.35
N SER A 263 7.27 4.53 14.14
CA SER A 263 8.55 4.64 14.88
C SER A 263 8.36 4.97 16.35
#